data_AF-A0A1Q6YKK6-F1
#
_entry.id   AF-A0A1Q6YKK6-F1
#
_cell.length_a   1.000
_cell.length_b   1.000
_cell.length_c   1.000
_cell.angle_alpha   90.00
_cell.angle_beta   90.00
_cell.angle_gamma   90.00
#
_symmetry.space_group_name_H-M   'P 1'
#
loop_
_entity.id
_entity.type
_entity.pdbx_description
1 polymer ?
#
loop_
_entity_poly.entity_id
_entity_poly.type
_entity_poly.pdbx_seq_one_letter_code
_entity_poly.pdbx_strand_id
1 'polypeptide(L)' 'MPRKKKKEPLSGVGEKEERMYEHIKESAQKSGRYGDRAEEVAARTVMKHHKEEGHKKGQ' A
#
# COMPACT_ATOMS: atom_id res chain seq x y z
N MET A 1 15.62 9.15 16.81
CA MET A 1 15.69 9.32 15.35
C MET A 1 14.28 9.62 14.84
N PRO A 2 14.02 10.79 14.22
CA PRO A 2 12.71 11.03 13.62
C PRO A 2 12.61 10.11 12.40
N ARG A 3 11.66 9.16 12.42
CA ARG A 3 11.32 8.37 11.23
C ARG A 3 10.91 9.38 10.16
N LYS A 4 11.70 9.50 9.07
CA LYS A 4 11.35 10.30 7.90
C LYS A 4 9.92 9.93 7.54
N LYS A 5 8.98 10.87 7.66
CA LYS A 5 7.59 10.70 7.21
C LYS A 5 7.64 10.44 5.71
N LYS A 6 7.72 9.16 5.32
CA LYS A 6 7.42 8.76 3.95
C LYS A 6 5.98 9.21 3.70
N LYS A 7 5.73 9.84 2.56
CA LYS A 7 4.37 10.26 2.19
C LYS A 7 3.52 9.00 2.16
N GLU A 8 2.67 8.81 3.16
CA GLU A 8 1.79 7.67 3.28
C GLU A 8 0.85 7.70 2.06
N PRO A 9 0.96 6.76 1.12
CA PRO A 9 0.13 6.76 -0.08
C PRO A 9 -1.34 6.45 0.26
N LEU A 10 -1.59 5.94 1.47
CA LEU A 10 -2.90 5.56 1.98
C LEU A 10 -3.09 6.14 3.38
N SER A 11 -4.12 6.97 3.56
CA SER A 11 -4.43 7.58 4.86
C SER A 11 -5.08 6.55 5.81
N GLY A 12 -4.43 6.25 6.94
CA GLY A 12 -4.98 5.39 7.99
C GLY A 12 -4.59 3.91 7.90
N VAL A 13 -3.51 3.57 7.21
CA VAL A 13 -2.91 2.23 7.23
C VAL A 13 -1.62 2.25 8.06
N GLY A 14 -1.22 1.11 8.65
CA GLY A 14 0.00 1.01 9.46
C GLY A 14 1.29 0.82 8.63
N GLU A 15 2.44 0.75 9.32
CA GLU A 15 3.76 0.58 8.69
C GLU A 15 3.89 -0.73 7.88
N LYS A 16 3.10 -1.76 8.23
CA LYS A 16 3.07 -3.06 7.53
C LYS A 16 2.42 -2.90 6.15
N GLU A 17 1.30 -2.21 6.10
CA GLU A 17 0.53 -1.94 4.89
C GLU A 17 1.25 -1.00 3.93
N GLU A 18 2.01 -0.02 4.43
CA GLU A 18 2.85 0.82 3.58
C GLU A 18 3.91 0.01 2.84
N ARG A 19 4.58 -0.92 3.53
CA ARG A 19 5.55 -1.83 2.89
C ARG A 19 4.88 -2.75 1.88
N MET A 20 3.67 -3.20 2.19
CA MET A 20 2.89 -4.04 1.30
C MET A 20 2.51 -3.28 0.02
N TYR A 21 2.13 -2.01 0.15
CA TYR A 21 1.86 -1.14 -0.98
C TYR A 21 3.10 -0.98 -1.88
N GLU A 22 4.25 -0.63 -1.31
CA GLU A 22 5.51 -0.48 -2.07
C GLU A 22 5.84 -1.77 -2.83
N HIS A 23 5.69 -2.93 -2.19
CA HIS A 23 5.97 -4.23 -2.80
C HIS A 23 5.01 -4.60 -3.93
N ILE A 24 3.70 -4.40 -3.74
CA ILE A 24 2.70 -4.71 -4.76
C ILE A 24 2.84 -3.74 -5.94
N LYS A 25 3.11 -2.46 -5.68
CA LYS A 25 3.35 -1.45 -6.72
C LYS A 25 4.56 -1.83 -7.57
N GLU A 26 5.69 -2.16 -6.94
CA GLU A 26 6.91 -2.56 -7.65
C GLU A 26 6.68 -3.84 -8.47
N SER A 27 6.02 -4.84 -7.88
CA SER A 27 5.69 -6.10 -8.58
C SER A 27 4.76 -5.87 -9.77
N ALA A 28 3.72 -5.04 -9.60
CA ALA A 28 2.78 -4.67 -10.66
C ALA A 28 3.48 -3.91 -11.80
N GLN A 29 4.36 -2.96 -11.47
CA GLN A 29 5.15 -2.22 -12.45
C GLN A 29 6.13 -3.14 -13.20
N LYS A 30 6.86 -4.00 -12.47
CA LYS A 30 7.81 -4.95 -13.05
C LYS A 30 7.12 -5.97 -13.97
N SER A 31 5.90 -6.36 -13.65
CA SER A 31 5.09 -7.24 -14.50
C SER A 31 4.61 -6.59 -15.79
N GLY A 32 4.61 -5.26 -15.88
CA GLY A 32 4.12 -4.49 -17.02
C GLY A 32 2.62 -4.61 -17.29
N ARG A 33 1.87 -5.46 -16.55
CA ARG A 33 0.45 -5.76 -16.82
C ARG A 33 -0.48 -4.57 -16.69
N TYR A 34 -0.17 -3.65 -15.78
CA TYR A 34 -1.12 -2.63 -15.34
C TYR A 34 -0.72 -1.21 -15.74
N GLY A 35 0.50 -0.99 -16.25
CA GLY A 35 1.00 0.34 -16.63
C GLY A 35 0.73 1.38 -15.55
N ASP A 36 0.02 2.44 -15.92
CA ASP A 36 -0.36 3.55 -15.03
C ASP A 36 -1.31 3.13 -13.89
N ARG A 37 -2.04 2.01 -14.05
CA ARG A 37 -2.95 1.47 -13.02
C ARG A 37 -2.23 0.68 -11.92
N ALA A 38 -0.93 0.44 -12.03
CA ALA A 38 -0.18 -0.30 -11.02
C ALA A 38 -0.32 0.31 -9.63
N GLU A 39 -0.40 1.65 -9.57
CA GLU A 39 -0.59 2.38 -8.32
C GLU A 39 -1.99 2.18 -7.72
N GLU A 40 -3.03 2.23 -8.55
CA GLU A 40 -4.41 1.98 -8.12
C GLU A 40 -4.62 0.53 -7.65
N VAL A 41 -4.03 -0.44 -8.37
CA VAL A 41 -4.12 -1.87 -8.00
C VAL A 41 -3.43 -2.11 -6.66
N ALA A 42 -2.25 -1.52 -6.44
CA ALA A 42 -1.55 -1.62 -5.16
C ALA A 42 -2.39 -1.00 -4.02
N ALA A 43 -2.92 0.19 -4.22
CA ALA A 43 -3.79 0.87 -3.25
C ALA A 43 -5.03 0.02 -2.89
N ARG A 44 -5.76 -0.48 -3.89
CA ARG A 44 -6.96 -1.31 -3.67
C ARG A 44 -6.64 -2.62 -2.97
N THR A 45 -5.53 -3.24 -3.29
CA THR A 45 -5.13 -4.53 -2.70
C THR A 45 -4.82 -4.35 -1.21
N VAL A 46 -4.07 -3.31 -0.86
CA VAL A 46 -3.78 -2.99 0.55
C VAL A 46 -5.04 -2.61 1.32
N MET A 47 -5.91 -1.78 0.74
CA MET A 47 -7.18 -1.40 1.37
C MET A 47 -8.12 -2.60 1.56
N LYS A 48 -8.08 -3.59 0.66
CA LYS A 48 -8.82 -4.85 0.81
C LYS A 48 -8.26 -5.67 1.97
N HIS A 49 -6.94 -5.88 2.02
CA HIS A 49 -6.29 -6.59 3.13
C HIS A 49 -6.54 -5.92 4.48
N HIS A 50 -6.42 -4.59 4.56
CA HIS A 50 -6.68 -3.84 5.79
C HIS A 50 -8.12 -4.02 6.29
N LYS A 51 -9.10 -4.05 5.37
CA LYS A 51 -10.50 -4.35 5.71
C LYS A 51 -10.72 -5.80 6.14
N GLU A 52 -10.08 -6.76 5.46
CA GLU A 52 -10.20 -8.19 5.77
C GLU A 52 -9.55 -8.58 7.10
N GLU A 53 -8.39 -8.00 7.43
CA GLU A 53 -7.74 -8.21 8.73
C GLU A 53 -8.54 -7.51 9.87
N GLY A 54 -9.56 -6.70 9.56
CA GLY A 54 -10.40 -6.03 10.55
C GLY A 54 -9.66 -4.93 11.33
N HIS A 55 -8.54 -4.44 10.79
CA HIS A 55 -7.74 -3.40 11.42
C HIS A 55 -8.55 -2.10 11.49
N LYS A 56 -8.52 -1.43 12.64
CA LYS A 56 -8.99 -0.05 12.75
C LYS A 56 -7.97 0.85 12.05
N LYS A 57 -8.41 1.97 11.48
CA LYS A 57 -7.51 2.95 10.85
C LYS A 57 -6.31 3.25 11.77
N GLY A 58 -5.10 2.97 11.31
CA GLY A 58 -3.84 3.26 11.99
C GLY A 58 -3.36 2.23 13.03
N GLN A 59 -3.83 0.98 12.99
CA GLN A 59 -3.36 -0.12 13.86
C GLN A 59 -2.48 -1.14 13.14
#